data_AF-A0A2N3FYD5-F1
#
_entry.id   AF-A0A2N3FYD5-F1
#
_cell.length_a   1.000
_cell.length_b   1.000
_cell.length_c   1.000
_cell.angle_alpha   90.00
_cell.angle_beta   90.00
_cell.angle_gamma   90.00
#
_symmetry.space_group_name_H-M   'P 1'
#
loop_
_entity.id
_entity.type
_entity.pdbx_description
1 polymer ?
#
loop_
_entity_poly.entity_id
_entity_poly.type
_entity_poly.pdbx_seq_one_letter_code
_entity_poly.pdbx_strand_id
1 'polypeptide(L)'
;MEGHHELTLVADRPHHLIIELDSQVLLVFSGAAKVSLGRSTLAMANGTATLTVSGYSQLVFDRLGYGDIEPHVEVFHEGAVQLVAAT
;
A
#
# COMPACT_ATOMS: atom_id res chain seq x y z
N MET A 1 -5.85 18.25 7.60
CA MET A 1 -6.47 17.59 6.43
C MET A 1 -6.18 16.12 6.60
N GLU A 2 -7.20 15.30 6.80
CA GLU A 2 -7.04 13.85 6.69
C GLU A 2 -6.66 13.56 5.24
N GLY A 3 -5.44 13.06 5.03
CA GLY A 3 -4.92 12.73 3.72
C GLY A 3 -5.59 11.46 3.24
N HIS A 4 -6.64 11.60 2.43
CA HIS A 4 -7.21 10.48 1.71
C HIS A 4 -6.40 10.27 0.44
N HIS A 5 -5.91 9.05 0.24
CA HIS A 5 -5.23 8.63 -0.97
C HIS A 5 -6.21 7.87 -1.87
N GLU A 6 -6.29 8.21 -3.14
CA GLU A 6 -7.08 7.52 -4.15
C GLU A 6 -6.32 6.34 -4.73
N LEU A 7 -6.95 5.17 -4.78
CA LEU A 7 -6.39 4.01 -5.46
C LEU A 7 -6.45 4.21 -6.97
N THR A 8 -5.30 4.41 -7.60
CA THR A 8 -5.22 4.67 -9.06
C THR A 8 -4.97 3.39 -9.86
N LEU A 9 -4.20 2.45 -9.31
CA LEU A 9 -3.87 1.19 -9.99
C LEU A 9 -3.79 0.03 -9.01
N VAL A 10 -4.29 -1.14 -9.46
CA VAL A 10 -3.89 -2.45 -8.93
C VAL A 10 -3.49 -3.33 -10.09
N ALA A 11 -2.28 -3.88 -10.06
CA ALA A 11 -1.83 -4.85 -11.04
C ALA A 11 -1.26 -6.09 -10.34
N ASP A 12 -1.90 -7.23 -10.59
CA ASP A 12 -1.41 -8.55 -10.22
C ASP A 12 -0.60 -9.12 -11.39
N ARG A 13 0.67 -9.44 -11.14
CA ARG A 13 1.63 -9.97 -12.11
C ARG A 13 2.35 -11.18 -11.54
N PRO A 14 2.95 -12.03 -12.39
CA PRO A 14 3.80 -13.11 -11.91
C PRO A 14 4.83 -12.58 -10.91
N HIS A 15 4.76 -13.10 -9.68
CA HIS A 15 5.63 -12.77 -8.55
C HIS A 15 5.59 -11.31 -8.08
N HIS A 16 4.64 -10.49 -8.54
CA HIS A 16 4.54 -9.10 -8.14
C HIS A 16 3.09 -8.66 -7.97
N LEU A 17 2.83 -7.95 -6.88
CA LEU A 17 1.62 -7.14 -6.70
C LEU A 17 2.02 -5.67 -6.70
N ILE A 18 1.37 -4.87 -7.55
CA ILE A 18 1.62 -3.44 -7.67
C ILE A 18 0.35 -2.70 -7.26
N ILE A 19 0.49 -1.73 -6.36
CA ILE A 19 -0.58 -0.82 -5.95
C ILE A 19 -0.07 0.61 -6.16
N GLU A 20 -0.83 1.42 -6.88
CA GLU A 20 -0.56 2.85 -7.05
C GLU A 20 -1.63 3.68 -6.37
N LEU A 21 -1.22 4.70 -5.63
CA LEU A 21 -2.09 5.68 -4.99
C LEU A 21 -1.74 7.08 -5.51
N ASP A 22 -2.77 7.88 -5.76
CA ASP A 22 -2.70 9.28 -6.24
C ASP A 22 -1.81 9.52 -7.48
N SER A 23 -1.50 8.49 -8.27
CA SER A 23 -0.43 8.53 -9.30
C SER A 23 0.94 9.01 -8.78
N GLN A 24 1.19 8.92 -7.46
CA GLN A 24 2.36 9.49 -6.80
C GLN A 24 3.04 8.55 -5.82
N VAL A 25 2.32 7.52 -5.37
CA VAL A 25 2.81 6.50 -4.43
C VAL A 25 2.67 5.15 -5.08
N LEU A 26 3.75 4.40 -5.14
CA LEU A 26 3.82 3.06 -5.72
C LEU A 26 4.33 2.07 -4.67
N LEU A 27 3.51 1.04 -4.42
CA LEU A 27 3.84 -0.09 -3.58
C LEU A 27 4.05 -1.31 -4.47
N VAL A 28 5.28 -1.80 -4.57
CA VAL A 28 5.63 -2.99 -5.34
C VAL A 28 6.02 -4.11 -4.40
N PHE A 29 5.11 -5.06 -4.22
CA PHE A 29 5.34 -6.27 -3.45
C PHE A 29 5.88 -7.36 -4.37
N SER A 30 7.01 -7.97 -4.01
CA SER A 30 7.62 -9.08 -4.74
C SER A 30 7.46 -10.39 -3.99
N GLY A 31 7.45 -11.51 -4.72
CA GLY A 31 7.30 -12.85 -4.18
C GLY A 31 5.84 -13.31 -4.10
N ALA A 32 5.54 -14.17 -3.13
CA ALA A 32 4.20 -14.74 -2.95
C ALA A 32 3.33 -13.85 -2.05
N ALA A 33 3.18 -12.57 -2.42
CA ALA A 33 2.38 -11.61 -1.66
C ALA A 33 0.94 -12.12 -1.50
N LYS A 34 0.47 -12.16 -0.26
CA LYS A 34 -0.88 -12.59 0.11
C LYS A 34 -1.70 -11.37 0.45
N VAL A 35 -2.82 -11.23 -0.24
CA VAL A 35 -3.82 -10.20 0.03
C VAL A 35 -4.96 -10.81 0.82
N SER A 36 -5.28 -10.21 1.96
CA SER A 36 -6.45 -10.59 2.76
C SER A 36 -7.30 -9.37 3.07
N LEU A 37 -8.62 -9.58 3.06
CA LEU A 37 -9.58 -8.61 3.57
C LEU A 37 -9.76 -8.87 5.06
N GLY A 38 -9.47 -7.86 5.87
CA GLY A 38 -9.65 -7.88 7.32
C GLY A 38 -10.58 -6.78 7.80
N ARG A 39 -10.99 -6.84 9.06
CA ARG A 39 -11.53 -5.69 9.78
C ARG A 39 -10.40 -5.14 10.66
N SER A 40 -10.05 -3.87 10.50
CA SER A 40 -9.06 -3.22 11.36
C SER A 40 -9.74 -2.45 12.49
N THR A 41 -9.18 -2.56 13.68
CA THR A 41 -9.53 -1.73 14.85
C THR A 41 -8.50 -0.62 15.07
N LEU A 42 -7.64 -0.31 14.08
CA LEU A 42 -6.70 0.79 14.17
C LEU A 42 -7.45 2.07 14.51
N ALA A 43 -7.03 2.67 15.63
CA ALA A 43 -7.74 3.72 16.34
C ALA A 43 -8.18 4.84 15.39
N MET A 44 -9.47 5.18 15.44
CA MET A 44 -10.20 6.22 14.69
C MET A 44 -11.00 5.78 13.45
N ALA A 45 -10.81 4.60 12.86
CA ALA A 45 -11.65 4.13 11.75
C ALA A 45 -12.54 2.96 12.20
N ASN A 46 -13.78 3.26 12.62
CA ASN A 46 -14.74 2.26 13.11
C ASN A 46 -15.05 1.18 12.06
N GLY A 47 -14.38 0.03 12.16
CA GLY A 47 -14.81 -1.24 11.56
C GLY A 47 -14.69 -1.36 10.04
N THR A 48 -13.91 -0.51 9.38
CA THR A 48 -13.80 -0.51 7.91
C THR A 48 -13.06 -1.75 7.39
N ALA A 49 -13.52 -2.26 6.24
CA ALA A 49 -12.80 -3.27 5.49
C ALA A 49 -11.40 -2.76 5.15
N THR A 50 -10.39 -3.52 5.59
CA THR A 50 -8.98 -3.19 5.43
C THR A 50 -8.37 -4.20 4.48
N LEU A 51 -7.56 -3.73 3.53
CA LEU A 51 -6.76 -4.61 2.69
C LEU A 51 -5.40 -4.79 3.35
N THR A 52 -5.06 -6.03 3.71
CA THR A 52 -3.75 -6.37 4.27
C THR A 52 -2.93 -7.13 3.23
N VAL A 53 -1.73 -6.64 2.94
CA VAL A 53 -0.74 -7.33 2.09
C VAL A 53 0.39 -7.82 2.97
N SER A 54 0.69 -9.12 2.90
CA SER A 54 1.71 -9.77 3.74
C SER A 54 2.39 -10.92 2.99
N GLY A 55 3.41 -11.55 3.59
CA GLY A 55 4.07 -12.72 3.00
C GLY A 55 4.83 -12.46 1.70
N TYR A 56 5.05 -11.17 1.38
CA TYR A 56 5.98 -10.74 0.35
C TYR A 56 7.42 -10.97 0.82
N SER A 57 8.34 -11.16 -0.13
CA SER A 57 9.78 -11.23 0.16
C SER A 57 10.48 -9.87 0.09
N GLN A 58 9.83 -8.91 -0.58
CA GLN A 58 10.27 -7.52 -0.64
C GLN A 58 9.08 -6.61 -0.92
N LEU A 59 9.08 -5.44 -0.31
CA LEU A 59 8.24 -4.30 -0.66
C LEU A 59 9.16 -3.15 -1.05
N VAL A 60 8.92 -2.58 -2.23
CA VAL A 60 9.45 -1.27 -2.60
C VAL A 60 8.33 -0.26 -2.40
N PHE A 61 8.57 0.72 -1.54
CA PHE A 61 7.72 1.88 -1.34
C PHE A 61 8.38 3.07 -2.03
N ASP A 62 7.84 3.46 -3.17
CA ASP A 62 8.29 4.60 -3.96
C ASP A 62 7.23 5.70 -3.86
N ARG A 63 7.63 6.92 -3.51
CA ARG A 63 6.74 8.07 -3.47
C ARG A 63 7.42 9.32 -3.99
N LEU A 64 6.63 10.18 -4.61
CA LEU A 64 7.05 11.52 -5.00
C LEU A 64 6.76 12.51 -3.87
N GLY A 65 7.68 13.44 -3.63
CA GLY A 65 7.49 14.55 -2.71
C GLY A 65 6.37 15.49 -3.18
N TYR A 66 5.54 15.92 -2.24
CA TYR A 66 4.42 16.83 -2.52
C TYR A 66 4.94 18.23 -2.86
N GLY A 67 4.93 18.58 -4.15
CA GLY A 67 5.24 19.92 -4.64
C GLY A 67 6.61 20.07 -5.29
N ASP A 68 7.57 19.21 -4.94
CA ASP A 68 8.91 19.16 -5.55
C ASP A 68 9.11 17.97 -6.49
N ILE A 69 8.24 16.94 -6.42
CA ILE A 69 8.33 15.72 -7.21
C ILE A 69 9.65 14.96 -6.95
N GLU A 70 10.27 15.18 -5.79
CA GLU A 70 11.50 14.47 -5.44
C GLU A 70 11.20 12.98 -5.16
N PRO A 71 11.93 12.03 -5.77
CA PRO A 71 11.68 10.61 -5.56
C PRO A 71 12.22 10.15 -4.20
N HIS A 72 11.40 9.44 -3.44
CA HIS A 72 11.77 8.78 -2.20
C HIS A 72 11.48 7.30 -2.30
N VAL A 73 12.50 6.47 -2.11
CA VAL A 73 12.38 5.02 -2.21
C VAL A 73 12.84 4.36 -0.92
N GLU A 74 11.97 3.55 -0.33
CA GLU A 74 12.25 2.70 0.81
C GLU A 74 12.03 1.23 0.44
N VAL A 75 12.86 0.34 0.97
CA VAL A 75 12.77 -1.10 0.71
C VAL A 75 12.64 -1.85 2.02
N PHE A 76 11.63 -2.70 2.10
CA PHE A 76 11.35 -3.56 3.24
C PHE A 76 11.43 -5.03 2.80
N HIS A 77 11.98 -5.90 3.65
CA HIS A 77 12.17 -7.33 3.32
C HIS A 77 11.15 -8.26 4.00
N GLU A 78 10.40 -7.75 4.97
CA GLU A 78 9.33 -8.46 5.65
C GLU A 78 8.34 -7.47 6.28
N GLY A 79 7.15 -7.96 6.62
CA GLY A 79 6.13 -7.19 7.33
C GLY A 79 4.73 -7.37 6.78
N ALA A 80 3.86 -6.42 7.10
CA ALA A 80 2.51 -6.33 6.59
C ALA A 80 2.17 -4.87 6.29
N VAL A 81 1.55 -4.63 5.13
CA VAL A 81 1.00 -3.32 4.75
C VAL A 81 -0.51 -3.37 4.90
N GLN A 82 -1.08 -2.37 5.55
CA GLN A 82 -2.52 -2.23 5.73
C GLN A 82 -3.01 -0.97 5.03
N LEU A 83 -3.90 -1.13 4.06
CA LEU A 83 -4.62 -0.03 3.42
C LEU A 83 -5.99 0.09 4.08
N VAL A 84 -6.24 1.22 4.73
CA VAL A 84 -7.48 1.53 5.45
C VAL A 84 -8.30 2.50 4.61
N ALA A 85 -9.54 2.13 4.29
CA ALA A 85 -10.46 3.06 3.65
C ALA A 85 -11.04 4.03 4.68
N ALA A 86 -11.18 5.29 4.29
CA ALA A 86 -11.92 6.27 5.07
C ALA A 86 -13.43 6.00 4.96
N THR A 87 -14.15 6.17 6.07
CA THR A 87 -15.62 6.13 6.16
C THR A 87 -16.25 7.42 5.72
#